data_AF-A0A1L5J5C9-F1
#
_entry.id   AF-A0A1L5J5C9-F1
#
_cell.length_a   1.000
_cell.length_b   1.000
_cell.length_c   1.000
_cell.angle_alpha   90.00
_cell.angle_beta   90.00
_cell.angle_gamma   90.00
#
_symmetry.space_group_name_H-M   'P 1'
#
loop_
_entity.id
_entity.type
_entity.pdbx_description
1 polymer ?
#
loop_
_entity_poly.entity_id
_entity_poly.type
_entity_poly.pdbx_seq_one_letter_code
_entity_poly.pdbx_strand_id
1 'polypeptide(L)'
;AVASFYKDWGAIGGTTNFLAWGEFPETDKEPESLFMPRGVIMNRNLGGVKMADQVNVTENVARGWYEDGTDLHPYKGETKPLQEDPKYRPEDGKYSWFKAPRYEGQPCEVGPLTRVLVAYAKGHKEIKPIVDNVLQTLGVPAAALFSTLGRTAARGIEALAIGERNQAWVMELVENLKSGDTKTYQPYEMPDSAMGVGLNDVPRGSLGHWIQIENKKIKNYQYVVP
;
A
#
# COMPACT_ATOMS: atom_id res chain seq x y z
N ALA A 1 -4.97 -2.77 -26.26
CA ALA A 1 -4.24 -3.16 -27.48
C ALA A 1 -3.17 -4.24 -27.21
N VAL A 2 -2.23 -4.06 -26.28
CA VAL A 2 -1.15 -5.05 -26.05
C VAL A 2 -1.64 -6.31 -25.30
N ALA A 3 -2.42 -6.14 -24.22
CA ALA A 3 -2.87 -7.24 -23.36
C ALA A 3 -3.63 -8.37 -24.10
N SER A 4 -4.32 -8.07 -25.21
CA SER A 4 -5.06 -9.06 -25.99
C SER A 4 -4.16 -10.10 -26.67
N PHE A 5 -2.88 -9.78 -26.90
CA PHE A 5 -1.89 -10.70 -27.47
C PHE A 5 -1.20 -11.58 -26.40
N TYR A 6 -1.37 -11.27 -25.12
CA TYR A 6 -0.67 -11.91 -24.00
C TYR A 6 -1.64 -12.38 -22.91
N LYS A 7 -2.81 -12.91 -23.31
CA LYS A 7 -3.84 -13.36 -22.36
C LYS A 7 -3.39 -14.53 -21.47
N ASP A 8 -2.45 -15.34 -21.97
CA ASP A 8 -1.79 -16.43 -21.24
C ASP A 8 -1.04 -15.94 -19.99
N TRP A 9 -0.51 -14.72 -20.01
CA TRP A 9 0.08 -14.07 -18.83
C TRP A 9 -0.93 -13.78 -17.71
N GLY A 10 -2.23 -13.93 -18.00
CA GLY A 10 -3.33 -13.93 -17.03
C GLY A 10 -3.29 -15.10 -16.04
N ALA A 11 -2.47 -16.12 -16.28
CA ALA A 11 -2.32 -17.30 -15.41
C ALA A 11 -0.98 -17.36 -14.66
N ILE A 12 -0.08 -16.38 -14.86
CA ILE A 12 1.31 -16.41 -14.39
C ILE A 12 1.56 -15.30 -13.37
N GLY A 13 2.37 -15.54 -12.33
CA GLY A 13 2.89 -14.50 -11.44
C GLY A 13 1.88 -13.95 -10.41
N GLY A 14 0.91 -14.78 -10.01
CA GLY A 14 -0.06 -14.44 -8.98
C GLY A 14 0.48 -14.56 -7.56
N THR A 15 -0.07 -13.75 -6.66
CA THR A 15 0.19 -13.74 -5.20
C THR A 15 -1.10 -14.03 -4.43
N THR A 16 -1.04 -14.18 -3.11
CA THR A 16 -2.15 -14.73 -2.32
C THR A 16 -2.84 -13.70 -1.42
N ASN A 17 -2.07 -12.82 -0.79
CA ASN A 17 -2.56 -11.83 0.17
C ASN A 17 -2.20 -10.43 -0.30
N PHE A 18 -3.03 -9.44 0.05
CA PHE A 18 -2.92 -8.08 -0.45
C PHE A 18 -3.19 -7.08 0.67
N LEU A 19 -2.34 -6.05 0.81
CA LEU A 19 -2.50 -4.96 1.77
C LEU A 19 -2.52 -3.59 1.06
N ALA A 20 -3.50 -2.75 1.40
CA ALA A 20 -3.60 -1.35 1.01
C ALA A 20 -3.87 -0.48 2.25
N TRP A 21 -3.10 0.60 2.43
CA TRP A 21 -3.41 1.62 3.44
C TRP A 21 -4.49 2.59 2.99
N GLY A 22 -4.75 2.66 1.69
CA GLY A 22 -5.61 3.65 1.06
C GLY A 22 -4.92 5.00 0.88
N GLU A 23 -5.55 5.86 0.09
CA GLU A 23 -5.02 7.18 -0.28
C GLU A 23 -6.15 8.14 -0.68
N PHE A 24 -5.81 9.43 -0.69
CA PHE A 24 -6.67 10.55 -1.11
C PHE A 24 -7.89 10.69 -0.19
N PRO A 25 -7.72 11.24 1.02
CA PRO A 25 -8.84 11.53 1.91
C PRO A 25 -9.77 12.58 1.32
N GLU A 26 -11.05 12.26 1.23
CA GLU A 26 -12.10 13.16 0.72
C GLU A 26 -12.73 14.01 1.82
N THR A 27 -12.55 13.62 3.10
CA THR A 27 -12.99 14.35 4.29
C THR A 27 -12.11 13.98 5.48
N ASP A 28 -12.23 14.69 6.60
CA ASP A 28 -11.55 14.39 7.87
C ASP A 28 -11.88 13.01 8.49
N LYS A 29 -12.83 12.27 7.93
CA LYS A 29 -13.21 10.92 8.39
C LYS A 29 -12.30 9.86 7.78
N GLU A 30 -11.08 9.78 8.28
CA GLU A 30 -10.11 8.77 7.84
C GLU A 30 -10.15 7.51 8.73
N PRO A 31 -10.07 6.30 8.13
CA PRO A 31 -9.82 6.00 6.71
C PRO A 31 -11.07 5.86 5.84
N GLU A 32 -12.27 6.11 6.36
CA GLU A 32 -13.54 5.86 5.66
C GLU A 32 -13.73 6.74 4.41
N SER A 33 -13.10 7.92 4.38
CA SER A 33 -13.19 8.90 3.31
C SER A 33 -12.18 8.70 2.18
N LEU A 34 -11.26 7.74 2.28
CA LEU A 34 -10.21 7.54 1.28
C LEU A 34 -10.83 7.11 -0.06
N PHE A 35 -10.57 7.87 -1.14
CA PHE A 35 -11.00 7.52 -2.49
C PHE A 35 -10.38 6.19 -2.94
N MET A 36 -9.09 5.97 -2.65
CA MET A 36 -8.49 4.63 -2.72
C MET A 36 -8.69 3.96 -1.37
N PRO A 37 -9.59 2.97 -1.23
CA PRO A 37 -9.97 2.49 0.08
C PRO A 37 -8.88 1.64 0.74
N ARG A 38 -8.72 1.81 2.06
CA ARG A 38 -7.92 0.93 2.91
C ARG A 38 -8.49 -0.48 2.97
N GLY A 39 -7.63 -1.49 2.94
CA GLY A 39 -8.08 -2.86 3.21
C GLY A 39 -7.01 -3.92 3.10
N VAL A 40 -7.34 -5.11 3.62
CA VAL A 40 -6.54 -6.31 3.52
C VAL A 40 -7.38 -7.46 2.96
N ILE A 41 -6.79 -8.21 2.02
CA ILE A 41 -7.38 -9.39 1.39
C ILE A 41 -6.46 -10.56 1.68
N MET A 42 -6.99 -11.60 2.33
CA MET A 42 -6.26 -12.84 2.59
C MET A 42 -6.77 -13.96 1.69
N ASN A 43 -5.88 -14.83 1.23
CA ASN A 43 -6.21 -16.01 0.44
C ASN A 43 -7.07 -15.71 -0.81
N ARG A 44 -6.83 -14.56 -1.46
CA ARG A 44 -7.61 -14.04 -2.60
C ARG A 44 -9.12 -13.92 -2.33
N ASN A 45 -9.55 -13.89 -1.08
CA ASN A 45 -10.96 -13.80 -0.71
C ASN A 45 -11.48 -12.36 -0.83
N LEU A 46 -11.90 -11.98 -2.04
CA LEU A 46 -12.49 -10.66 -2.30
C LEU A 46 -13.79 -10.42 -1.52
N GLY A 47 -14.56 -11.46 -1.20
CA GLY A 47 -15.77 -11.31 -0.37
C GLY A 47 -15.48 -11.03 1.11
N GLY A 48 -14.22 -11.21 1.54
CA GLY A 48 -13.79 -11.10 2.93
C GLY A 48 -12.81 -9.96 3.19
N VAL A 49 -12.84 -8.87 2.41
CA VAL A 49 -11.96 -7.71 2.64
C VAL A 49 -12.20 -7.16 4.04
N LYS A 50 -11.13 -7.00 4.81
CA LYS A 50 -11.16 -6.40 6.14
C LYS A 50 -10.51 -5.03 6.12
N MET A 51 -10.85 -4.19 7.11
CA MET A 51 -10.09 -2.98 7.36
C MET A 51 -8.68 -3.35 7.84
N ALA A 52 -7.66 -2.79 7.20
CA ALA A 52 -6.29 -3.02 7.62
C ALA A 52 -5.94 -2.15 8.84
N ASP A 53 -5.14 -2.69 9.75
CA ASP A 53 -4.68 -2.02 10.96
C ASP A 53 -3.17 -2.19 11.13
N GLN A 54 -2.47 -1.07 11.31
CA GLN A 54 -1.02 -1.00 11.43
C GLN A 54 -0.47 -1.85 12.58
N VAL A 55 -1.25 -2.10 13.65
CA VAL A 55 -0.82 -2.92 14.79
C VAL A 55 -0.39 -4.34 14.38
N ASN A 56 -0.86 -4.81 13.23
CA ASN A 56 -0.59 -6.14 12.70
C ASN A 56 0.68 -6.21 11.83
N VAL A 57 1.38 -5.09 11.63
CA VAL A 57 2.61 -5.01 10.84
C VAL A 57 3.80 -5.43 11.70
N THR A 58 4.63 -6.30 11.15
CA THR A 58 5.93 -6.67 11.73
C THR A 58 7.00 -6.73 10.65
N GLU A 59 8.26 -6.56 11.02
CA GLU A 59 9.40 -6.75 10.14
C GLU A 59 10.27 -7.90 10.65
N ASN A 60 10.50 -8.90 9.79
CA ASN A 60 11.41 -10.01 10.06
C ASN A 60 12.80 -9.73 9.48
N VAL A 61 13.86 -10.16 10.18
CA VAL A 61 15.26 -9.99 9.74
C VAL A 61 16.03 -11.31 9.59
N ALA A 62 15.36 -12.45 9.73
CA ALA A 62 16.00 -13.77 9.71
C ALA A 62 16.81 -14.04 8.43
N ARG A 63 16.43 -13.40 7.32
CA ARG A 63 17.12 -13.50 6.02
C ARG A 63 17.73 -12.17 5.54
N GLY A 64 17.66 -11.12 6.34
CA GLY A 64 18.28 -9.83 6.05
C GLY A 64 19.62 -9.69 6.76
N TRP A 65 20.57 -8.93 6.18
CA TRP A 65 21.88 -8.62 6.78
C TRP A 65 21.78 -7.64 7.96
N TYR A 66 21.09 -8.09 9.02
CA TYR A 66 20.88 -7.40 10.27
C TYR A 66 21.13 -8.35 11.44
N GLU A 67 21.45 -7.83 12.63
CA GLU A 67 21.50 -8.62 13.86
C GLU A 67 20.22 -9.43 14.06
N ASP A 68 20.36 -10.68 14.52
CA ASP A 68 19.21 -11.56 14.72
C ASP A 68 18.32 -11.08 15.87
N GLY A 69 17.02 -11.33 15.74
CA GLY A 69 16.01 -10.92 16.70
C GLY A 69 14.64 -11.47 16.37
N THR A 70 13.66 -11.17 17.24
CA THR A 70 12.25 -11.48 16.99
C THR A 70 11.67 -10.53 15.95
N ASP A 71 10.52 -10.89 15.37
CA ASP A 71 9.74 -9.97 14.54
C ASP A 71 9.31 -8.74 15.37
N LEU A 72 9.54 -7.55 14.82
CA LEU A 72 9.27 -6.29 15.52
C LEU A 72 8.24 -5.46 14.76
N HIS A 73 7.28 -4.91 15.50
CA HIS A 73 6.44 -3.83 14.99
C HIS A 73 7.31 -2.57 14.78
N PRO A 74 7.10 -1.76 13.72
CA PRO A 74 7.96 -0.61 13.40
C PRO A 74 8.18 0.39 14.53
N TYR A 75 7.19 0.65 15.40
CA TYR A 75 7.40 1.46 16.62
C TYR A 75 8.55 0.98 17.52
N LYS A 76 8.83 -0.32 17.54
CA LYS A 76 9.93 -0.95 18.28
C LYS A 76 11.03 -1.45 17.33
N GLY A 77 10.97 -1.09 16.05
CA GLY A 77 11.87 -1.59 15.03
C GLY A 77 13.31 -1.15 15.27
N GLU A 78 14.23 -2.04 14.93
CA GLU A 78 15.66 -1.82 15.00
C GLU A 78 16.28 -1.94 13.60
N THR A 79 17.38 -1.22 13.37
CA THR A 79 18.14 -1.27 12.12
C THR A 79 19.64 -1.37 12.46
N LYS A 80 20.09 -2.59 12.73
CA LYS A 80 21.48 -2.91 13.14
C LYS A 80 22.14 -3.77 12.05
N PRO A 81 22.79 -3.17 11.04
CA PRO A 81 23.31 -3.90 9.90
C PRO A 81 24.52 -4.78 10.26
N LEU A 82 24.65 -5.91 9.57
CA LEU A 82 25.83 -6.76 9.60
C LEU A 82 26.63 -6.60 8.29
N GLN A 83 27.89 -6.99 8.27
CA GLN A 83 28.64 -7.11 7.02
C GLN A 83 27.96 -8.15 6.12
N GLU A 84 27.72 -7.79 4.85
CA GLU A 84 27.14 -8.70 3.86
C GLU A 84 28.10 -9.81 3.45
N ASP A 85 27.54 -10.95 3.03
CA ASP A 85 28.29 -12.00 2.33
C ASP A 85 28.06 -11.86 0.82
N PRO A 86 29.05 -11.40 0.03
CA PRO A 86 28.89 -11.29 -1.42
C PRO A 86 28.82 -12.63 -2.14
N LYS A 87 29.11 -13.76 -1.47
CA LYS A 87 29.00 -15.13 -2.00
C LYS A 87 27.74 -15.85 -1.51
N TYR A 88 26.76 -15.11 -0.98
CA TYR A 88 25.55 -15.69 -0.42
C TYR A 88 24.84 -16.65 -1.38
N ARG A 89 24.14 -17.63 -0.79
CA ARG A 89 23.11 -18.41 -1.47
C ARG A 89 21.81 -18.28 -0.69
N PRO A 90 20.65 -18.10 -1.36
CA PRO A 90 19.37 -17.90 -0.68
C PRO A 90 19.00 -19.01 0.32
N GLU A 91 19.40 -20.24 0.04
CA GLU A 91 19.19 -21.41 0.88
C GLU A 91 20.03 -21.41 2.17
N ASP A 92 21.20 -20.73 2.16
CA ASP A 92 22.27 -20.92 3.14
C ASP A 92 22.31 -19.84 4.24
N GLY A 93 21.42 -18.85 4.22
CA GLY A 93 21.40 -17.82 5.28
C GLY A 93 20.73 -16.51 4.90
N LYS A 94 21.37 -15.40 5.28
CA LYS A 94 20.96 -14.03 4.98
C LYS A 94 21.40 -13.66 3.56
N TYR A 95 20.53 -13.02 2.80
CA TYR A 95 20.74 -12.77 1.36
C TYR A 95 20.27 -11.39 0.88
N SER A 96 19.86 -10.51 1.79
CA SER A 96 19.19 -9.25 1.42
C SER A 96 19.47 -8.12 2.39
N TRP A 97 19.50 -6.89 1.87
CA TRP A 97 19.41 -5.67 2.68
C TRP A 97 17.97 -5.27 3.00
N PHE A 98 16.97 -5.91 2.39
CA PHE A 98 15.59 -5.71 2.80
C PHE A 98 15.31 -6.51 4.07
N LYS A 99 14.67 -5.86 5.05
CA LYS A 99 13.85 -6.57 6.03
C LYS A 99 12.69 -7.26 5.31
N ALA A 100 11.97 -8.14 6.00
CA ALA A 100 10.86 -8.90 5.44
C ALA A 100 9.56 -8.56 6.18
N PRO A 101 8.82 -7.50 5.76
CA PRO A 101 7.56 -7.12 6.38
C PRO A 101 6.50 -8.22 6.27
N ARG A 102 5.65 -8.32 7.30
CA ARG A 102 4.51 -9.23 7.39
C ARG A 102 3.31 -8.50 7.97
N TYR A 103 2.12 -8.84 7.48
CA TYR A 103 0.85 -8.42 8.06
C TYR A 103 0.16 -9.67 8.63
N GLU A 104 -0.12 -9.69 9.94
CA GLU A 104 -0.62 -10.89 10.64
C GLU A 104 0.26 -12.14 10.37
N GLY A 105 1.58 -11.94 10.29
CA GLY A 105 2.55 -13.00 9.97
C GLY A 105 2.56 -13.45 8.51
N GLN A 106 1.72 -12.89 7.64
CA GLN A 106 1.61 -13.27 6.22
C GLN A 106 2.38 -12.31 5.30
N PRO A 107 3.00 -12.82 4.21
CA PRO A 107 3.48 -11.97 3.13
C PRO A 107 2.30 -11.42 2.34
N CYS A 108 2.33 -10.13 2.04
CA CYS A 108 1.29 -9.43 1.28
C CYS A 108 1.89 -8.72 0.07
N GLU A 109 1.21 -8.81 -1.08
CA GLU A 109 1.43 -7.91 -2.20
C GLU A 109 0.81 -6.53 -1.89
N VAL A 110 1.53 -5.49 -2.24
CA VAL A 110 1.06 -4.10 -2.18
C VAL A 110 1.11 -3.51 -3.60
N GLY A 111 0.51 -2.34 -3.79
CA GLY A 111 0.60 -1.62 -5.07
C GLY A 111 -0.69 -1.57 -5.86
N PRO A 112 -0.61 -1.23 -7.17
CA PRO A 112 -1.78 -0.94 -7.98
C PRO A 112 -2.78 -2.09 -8.04
N LEU A 113 -2.31 -3.34 -8.14
CA LEU A 113 -3.19 -4.50 -8.15
C LEU A 113 -4.00 -4.58 -6.86
N THR A 114 -3.33 -4.45 -5.72
CA THR A 114 -3.96 -4.50 -4.41
C THR A 114 -5.03 -3.43 -4.24
N ARG A 115 -4.72 -2.16 -4.55
CA ARG A 115 -5.70 -1.06 -4.41
C ARG A 115 -6.90 -1.25 -5.32
N VAL A 116 -6.68 -1.66 -6.57
CA VAL A 116 -7.76 -1.98 -7.51
C VAL A 116 -8.63 -3.14 -7.00
N LEU A 117 -8.03 -4.20 -6.45
CA LEU A 117 -8.79 -5.32 -5.89
C LEU A 117 -9.61 -4.92 -4.66
N VAL A 118 -9.05 -4.13 -3.74
CA VAL A 118 -9.76 -3.63 -2.55
C VAL A 118 -10.91 -2.71 -2.98
N ALA A 119 -10.68 -1.79 -3.90
CA ALA A 119 -11.72 -0.92 -4.45
C ALA A 119 -12.82 -1.72 -5.16
N TYR A 120 -12.44 -2.70 -5.99
CA TYR A 120 -13.38 -3.57 -6.69
C TYR A 120 -14.27 -4.35 -5.72
N ALA A 121 -13.67 -4.97 -4.71
CA ALA A 121 -14.35 -5.77 -3.71
C ALA A 121 -15.31 -4.95 -2.84
N LYS A 122 -14.96 -3.69 -2.54
CA LYS A 122 -15.85 -2.74 -1.84
C LYS A 122 -16.92 -2.13 -2.74
N GLY A 123 -16.98 -2.50 -4.02
CA GLY A 123 -17.96 -1.95 -4.96
C GLY A 123 -17.73 -0.47 -5.27
N HIS A 124 -16.48 -0.01 -5.29
CA HIS A 124 -16.13 1.38 -5.54
C HIS A 124 -16.75 1.87 -6.86
N LYS A 125 -17.60 2.89 -6.78
CA LYS A 125 -18.49 3.32 -7.88
C LYS A 125 -17.74 3.74 -9.14
N GLU A 126 -16.55 4.32 -8.98
CA GLU A 126 -15.76 4.83 -10.11
C GLU A 126 -14.74 3.81 -10.63
N ILE A 127 -14.25 2.89 -9.79
CA ILE A 127 -13.15 1.98 -10.15
C ILE A 127 -13.68 0.65 -10.66
N LYS A 128 -14.74 0.13 -10.03
CA LYS A 128 -15.34 -1.15 -10.42
C LYS A 128 -15.76 -1.19 -11.90
N PRO A 129 -16.43 -0.17 -12.47
CA PRO A 129 -16.80 -0.17 -13.88
C PRO A 129 -15.59 -0.22 -14.83
N ILE A 130 -14.47 0.42 -14.47
CA ILE A 130 -13.24 0.40 -15.26
C ILE A 130 -12.66 -1.02 -15.28
N VAL A 131 -12.61 -1.69 -14.13
CA VAL A 131 -12.18 -3.09 -14.03
C VAL A 131 -13.08 -4.01 -14.87
N ASP A 132 -14.39 -3.88 -14.72
CA ASP A 132 -15.37 -4.70 -15.46
C ASP A 132 -15.20 -4.49 -16.98
N ASN A 133 -15.00 -3.25 -17.43
CA ASN A 133 -14.75 -2.93 -18.84
C ASN A 133 -13.46 -3.57 -19.36
N VAL A 134 -12.36 -3.53 -18.59
CA VAL A 134 -11.09 -4.15 -18.97
C VAL A 134 -11.25 -5.68 -19.10
N LEU A 135 -11.90 -6.32 -18.12
CA LEU A 135 -12.16 -7.77 -18.15
C LEU A 135 -13.02 -8.17 -19.35
N GLN A 136 -14.10 -7.42 -19.60
CA GLN A 136 -15.00 -7.64 -20.73
C GLN A 136 -14.27 -7.47 -22.07
N THR A 137 -13.51 -6.39 -22.23
CA THR A 137 -12.76 -6.08 -23.46
C THR A 137 -11.73 -7.16 -23.77
N LEU A 138 -11.08 -7.71 -22.74
CA LEU A 138 -10.12 -8.79 -22.90
C LEU A 138 -10.79 -10.17 -23.00
N GLY A 139 -12.07 -10.30 -22.64
CA GLY A 139 -12.77 -11.59 -22.59
C GLY A 139 -12.08 -12.57 -21.63
N VAL A 140 -11.64 -12.08 -20.46
CA VAL A 140 -10.95 -12.88 -19.43
C VAL A 140 -11.76 -12.89 -18.13
N PRO A 141 -11.72 -13.97 -17.34
CA PRO A 141 -12.40 -14.02 -16.05
C PRO A 141 -11.72 -13.09 -15.03
N ALA A 142 -12.44 -12.69 -13.98
CA ALA A 142 -11.90 -11.88 -12.88
C ALA A 142 -10.66 -12.52 -12.21
N ALA A 143 -10.55 -13.86 -12.23
CA ALA A 143 -9.37 -14.57 -11.75
C ALA A 143 -8.06 -14.16 -12.45
N ALA A 144 -8.14 -13.65 -13.70
CA ALA A 144 -6.99 -13.15 -14.43
C ALA A 144 -6.35 -11.90 -13.80
N LEU A 145 -7.04 -11.21 -12.87
CA LEU A 145 -6.45 -10.11 -12.10
C LEU A 145 -5.31 -10.58 -11.21
N PHE A 146 -5.34 -11.83 -10.72
CA PHE A 146 -4.31 -12.41 -9.85
C PHE A 146 -3.10 -12.92 -10.63
N SER A 147 -2.49 -12.04 -11.43
CA SER A 147 -1.42 -12.39 -12.37
C SER A 147 -0.52 -11.20 -12.72
N THR A 148 0.56 -11.46 -13.45
CA THR A 148 1.42 -10.45 -14.06
C THR A 148 0.64 -9.54 -15.02
N LEU A 149 -0.24 -10.11 -15.85
CA LEU A 149 -1.09 -9.33 -16.74
C LEU A 149 -2.05 -8.45 -15.94
N GLY A 150 -2.69 -9.01 -14.92
CA GLY A 150 -3.61 -8.32 -14.02
C GLY A 150 -2.95 -7.16 -13.28
N ARG A 151 -1.73 -7.37 -12.75
CA ARG A 151 -0.93 -6.32 -12.11
C ARG A 151 -0.57 -5.18 -13.05
N THR A 152 -0.31 -5.52 -14.31
CA THR A 152 -0.01 -4.52 -15.35
C THR A 152 -1.26 -3.73 -15.73
N ALA A 153 -2.39 -4.41 -15.91
CA ALA A 153 -3.68 -3.78 -16.17
C ALA A 153 -4.10 -2.86 -15.03
N ALA A 154 -3.94 -3.29 -13.77
CA ALA A 154 -4.29 -2.53 -12.58
C ALA A 154 -3.57 -1.18 -12.51
N ARG A 155 -2.30 -1.11 -12.94
CA ARG A 155 -1.56 0.17 -13.04
C ARG A 155 -2.22 1.15 -14.00
N GLY A 156 -2.74 0.67 -15.13
CA GLY A 156 -3.47 1.51 -16.09
C GLY A 156 -4.85 1.91 -15.58
N ILE A 157 -5.57 0.98 -14.94
CA ILE A 157 -6.89 1.23 -14.31
C ILE A 157 -6.77 2.32 -13.25
N GLU A 158 -5.78 2.19 -12.35
CA GLU A 158 -5.49 3.17 -11.32
C GLU A 158 -5.13 4.54 -11.91
N ALA A 159 -4.25 4.58 -12.91
CA ALA A 159 -3.85 5.83 -13.54
C ALA A 159 -5.05 6.58 -14.16
N LEU A 160 -5.98 5.85 -14.80
CA LEU A 160 -7.21 6.44 -15.33
C LEU A 160 -8.11 6.96 -14.20
N ALA A 161 -8.40 6.13 -13.18
CA ALA A 161 -9.28 6.51 -12.08
C ALA A 161 -8.77 7.75 -11.33
N ILE A 162 -7.48 7.80 -11.00
CA ILE A 162 -6.87 8.95 -10.33
C ILE A 162 -6.84 10.16 -11.28
N GLY A 163 -6.54 9.96 -12.57
CA GLY A 163 -6.50 11.04 -13.55
C GLY A 163 -7.84 11.75 -13.71
N GLU A 164 -8.94 10.99 -13.74
CA GLU A 164 -10.30 11.56 -13.75
C GLU A 164 -10.62 12.27 -12.43
N ARG A 165 -10.31 11.64 -11.29
CA ARG A 165 -10.60 12.21 -9.97
C ARG A 165 -9.83 13.51 -9.69
N ASN A 166 -8.61 13.63 -10.20
CA ASN A 166 -7.78 14.84 -10.06
C ASN A 166 -8.47 16.09 -10.60
N GLN A 167 -9.25 15.98 -11.68
CA GLN A 167 -10.02 17.12 -12.20
C GLN A 167 -11.03 17.63 -11.17
N ALA A 168 -11.68 16.73 -10.43
CA ALA A 168 -12.63 17.11 -9.38
C ALA A 168 -11.92 17.79 -8.20
N TRP A 169 -10.80 17.25 -7.73
CA TRP A 169 -10.03 17.85 -6.63
C TRP A 169 -9.50 19.24 -6.96
N VAL A 170 -9.04 19.46 -8.19
CA VAL A 170 -8.61 20.80 -8.65
C VAL A 170 -9.79 21.78 -8.62
N MET A 171 -10.97 21.35 -9.03
CA MET A 171 -12.16 22.20 -9.00
C MET A 171 -12.66 22.46 -7.58
N GLU A 172 -12.52 21.50 -6.66
CA GLU A 172 -12.81 21.68 -5.23
C GLU A 172 -11.88 22.73 -4.62
N LEU A 173 -10.57 22.67 -4.92
CA LEU A 173 -9.63 23.72 -4.52
C LEU A 173 -10.04 25.09 -5.05
N VAL A 174 -10.42 25.20 -6.33
CA VAL A 174 -10.89 26.46 -6.93
C VAL A 174 -12.12 26.99 -6.20
N GLU A 175 -13.06 26.12 -5.81
CA GLU A 175 -14.27 26.53 -5.10
C GLU A 175 -13.97 26.98 -3.67
N ASN A 176 -13.10 26.28 -2.94
CA ASN A 176 -12.64 26.70 -1.60
C ASN A 176 -12.01 28.10 -1.65
N LEU A 177 -11.19 28.38 -2.65
CA LEU A 177 -10.60 29.71 -2.86
C LEU A 177 -11.66 30.77 -3.16
N LYS A 178 -12.68 30.45 -3.97
CA LYS A 178 -13.80 31.37 -4.27
C LYS A 178 -14.68 31.66 -3.06
N SER A 179 -14.87 30.68 -2.17
CA SER A 179 -15.58 30.88 -0.91
C SER A 179 -14.77 31.65 0.14
N GLY A 180 -13.52 32.02 -0.18
CA GLY A 180 -12.63 32.79 0.69
C GLY A 180 -11.78 31.93 1.63
N ASP A 181 -11.84 30.60 1.53
CA ASP A 181 -10.95 29.73 2.29
C ASP A 181 -9.58 29.67 1.61
N THR A 182 -8.62 30.37 2.21
CA THR A 182 -7.24 30.48 1.75
C THR A 182 -6.25 29.93 2.77
N LYS A 183 -6.73 29.27 3.84
CA LYS A 183 -5.89 28.79 4.92
C LYS A 183 -5.12 27.55 4.45
N THR A 184 -3.79 27.60 4.57
CA THR A 184 -2.88 26.52 4.15
C THR A 184 -2.05 25.94 5.30
N TYR A 185 -2.21 26.48 6.51
CA TYR A 185 -1.43 26.12 7.69
C TYR A 185 -2.28 26.08 8.95
N GLN A 186 -2.05 25.05 9.77
CA GLN A 186 -2.57 24.93 11.12
C GLN A 186 -1.39 25.01 12.11
N PRO A 187 -1.37 25.98 13.05
CA PRO A 187 -0.37 26.02 14.09
C PRO A 187 -0.35 24.74 14.93
N TYR A 188 0.85 24.31 15.32
CA TYR A 188 1.07 23.17 16.21
C TYR A 188 2.20 23.47 17.18
N GLU A 189 2.24 22.72 18.28
CA GLU A 189 3.36 22.72 19.23
C GLU A 189 3.99 21.33 19.28
N MET A 190 5.32 21.24 19.30
CA MET A 190 6.03 19.97 19.39
C MET A 190 5.93 19.42 20.83
N PRO A 191 5.26 18.27 21.05
CA PRO A 191 5.23 17.65 22.37
C PRO A 191 6.63 17.18 22.78
N ASP A 192 6.89 17.13 24.09
CA ASP A 192 8.14 16.59 24.60
C ASP A 192 8.29 15.09 24.29
N SER A 193 7.18 14.33 24.33
CA SER A 193 7.14 12.91 24.00
C SER A 193 5.84 12.55 23.28
N ALA A 194 5.94 11.78 22.20
CA ALA A 194 4.79 11.31 21.42
C ALA A 194 5.16 10.11 20.55
N MET A 195 4.14 9.39 20.07
CA MET A 195 4.26 8.40 19.00
C MET A 195 3.30 8.78 17.87
N GLY A 196 3.71 8.59 16.62
CA GLY A 196 2.91 8.89 15.46
C GLY A 196 3.10 7.88 14.34
N VAL A 197 2.07 7.73 13.52
CA VAL A 197 2.10 6.91 12.31
C VAL A 197 1.53 7.71 11.14
N GLY A 198 2.23 7.70 10.02
CA GLY A 198 1.73 8.15 8.72
C GLY A 198 1.57 6.95 7.80
N LEU A 199 0.36 6.70 7.30
CA LEU A 199 0.05 5.59 6.40
C LEU A 199 -0.46 6.16 5.09
N ASN A 200 0.12 5.75 3.99
CA ASN A 200 -0.25 6.25 2.67
C ASN A 200 0.09 5.22 1.59
N ASP A 201 -0.57 5.29 0.44
CA ASP A 201 -0.32 4.38 -0.67
C ASP A 201 0.41 5.15 -1.80
N VAL A 202 1.73 4.96 -1.88
CA VAL A 202 2.55 5.52 -2.96
C VAL A 202 2.40 4.69 -4.24
N PRO A 203 2.95 5.11 -5.41
CA PRO A 203 2.70 4.41 -6.67
C PRO A 203 3.01 2.91 -6.66
N ARG A 204 3.99 2.48 -5.84
CA ARG A 204 4.37 1.06 -5.71
C ARG A 204 3.58 0.29 -4.64
N GLY A 205 2.87 0.96 -3.74
CA GLY A 205 2.08 0.29 -2.70
C GLY A 205 2.06 1.02 -1.38
N SER A 206 1.81 0.24 -0.33
CA SER A 206 1.56 0.71 1.03
C SER A 206 2.83 1.10 1.74
N LEU A 207 2.96 2.40 2.01
CA LEU A 207 4.04 3.02 2.75
C LEU A 207 3.54 3.34 4.16
N GLY A 208 4.35 3.00 5.16
CA GLY A 208 4.12 3.44 6.53
C GLY A 208 5.37 4.07 7.12
N HIS A 209 5.18 5.17 7.85
CA HIS A 209 6.19 5.85 8.64
C HIS A 209 5.77 5.83 10.10
N TRP A 210 6.63 5.33 10.98
CA TRP A 210 6.41 5.29 12.42
C TRP A 210 7.48 6.11 13.12
N ILE A 211 7.05 7.10 13.90
CA ILE A 211 7.92 8.02 14.62
C ILE A 211 7.68 7.91 16.12
N GLN A 212 8.76 7.95 16.89
CA GLN A 212 8.75 8.19 18.32
C GLN A 212 9.56 9.45 18.62
N ILE A 213 8.96 10.36 19.37
CA ILE A 213 9.55 11.63 19.79
C ILE A 213 9.88 11.54 21.28
N GLU A 214 11.05 12.05 21.65
CA GLU A 214 11.47 12.24 23.05
C GLU A 214 12.36 13.48 23.14
N ASN A 215 12.11 14.32 24.15
CA ASN A 215 12.79 15.62 24.34
C ASN A 215 12.77 16.49 23.07
N LYS A 216 11.61 16.52 22.38
CA LYS A 216 11.39 17.22 21.10
C LYS A 216 12.34 16.78 19.97
N LYS A 217 12.93 15.59 20.07
CA LYS A 217 13.80 14.99 19.06
C LYS A 217 13.23 13.65 18.60
N ILE A 218 13.64 13.22 17.41
CA ILE A 218 13.36 11.87 16.92
C ILE A 218 14.16 10.89 17.78
N LYS A 219 13.46 10.06 18.56
CA LYS A 219 14.02 8.95 19.32
C LYS A 219 14.19 7.71 18.45
N ASN A 220 13.15 7.37 17.71
CA ASN A 220 13.15 6.28 16.74
C ASN A 220 12.31 6.69 15.52
N TYR A 221 12.73 6.26 14.34
CA TYR A 221 12.00 6.46 13.10
C TYR A 221 12.19 5.22 12.24
N GLN A 222 11.09 4.54 11.91
CA GLN A 222 11.09 3.36 11.05
C GLN A 222 10.12 3.60 9.90
N TYR A 223 10.52 3.15 8.71
CA TYR A 223 9.68 3.18 7.53
C TYR A 223 9.57 1.77 6.96
N VAL A 224 8.36 1.36 6.61
CA VAL A 224 8.08 0.13 5.88
C VAL A 224 7.59 0.55 4.51
N VAL A 225 8.40 0.24 3.50
CA VAL A 225 8.27 0.74 2.14
C VAL A 225 7.68 -0.37 1.26
N PRO A 226 6.92 -0.03 0.20
CA PRO A 226 6.37 -1.02 -0.73
C PRO A 226 7.39 -1.88 -1.46
#